data_AF-A0A938LPQ2-F1
#
_entry.id   AF-A0A938LPQ2-F1
#
_cell.length_a   1.000
_cell.length_b   1.000
_cell.length_c   1.000
_cell.angle_alpha   90.00
_cell.angle_beta   90.00
_cell.angle_gamma   90.00
#
_symmetry.space_group_name_H-M   'P 1'
#
loop_
_entity.id
_entity.type
_entity.pdbx_description
1 polymer ?
#
loop_
_entity_poly.entity_id
_entity_poly.type
_entity_poly.pdbx_seq_one_letter_code
_entity_poly.pdbx_strand_id
1 'polypeptide(L)'
;GTYAHKDIAFEFGMWISAEFKIYLIKEFQRLKDEEHKQLGWDIRRNLAKINYRIHTDAIKANLIPPQLTAQEINLVYASEADVLNMALFGMTAQQWRDSHPGEKGNIRDYANMAQLVCLSNLENLNALFINDGLRQADRLGKLNQIAIQQMRLLVDDTRVKRLEAGDK
;
A
#
# COMPACT_ATOMS: atom_id res chain seq x y z
N GLY A 1 -36.11 13.54 0.10
CA GLY A 1 -36.33 12.56 -0.98
C GLY A 1 -36.83 11.27 -0.38
N THR A 2 -37.89 10.70 -0.94
CA THR A 2 -38.45 9.42 -0.48
C THR A 2 -37.46 8.32 -0.86
N TYR A 3 -36.87 7.65 0.13
CA TYR A 3 -36.01 6.48 -0.10
C TYR A 3 -36.88 5.36 -0.68
N ALA A 4 -36.98 5.27 -2.00
CA ALA A 4 -37.53 4.10 -2.65
C ALA A 4 -36.51 2.96 -2.50
N HIS A 5 -36.94 1.87 -1.86
CA HIS A 5 -36.13 0.66 -1.77
C HIS A 5 -35.81 0.17 -3.19
N LYS A 6 -34.57 -0.29 -3.44
CA LYS A 6 -34.10 -0.71 -4.78
C LYS A 6 -35.07 -1.64 -5.51
N ASP A 7 -35.72 -2.54 -4.77
CA ASP A 7 -36.67 -3.51 -5.31
C ASP A 7 -37.95 -2.83 -5.83
N ILE A 8 -38.41 -1.77 -5.17
CA ILE A 8 -39.56 -0.97 -5.63
C ILE A 8 -39.23 -0.29 -6.96
N ALA A 9 -38.01 0.24 -7.10
CA ALA A 9 -37.57 0.85 -8.35
C ALA A 9 -37.43 -0.19 -9.49
N PHE A 10 -36.93 -1.39 -9.19
CA PHE A 10 -36.82 -2.46 -10.17
C PHE A 10 -38.19 -3.02 -10.59
N GLU A 11 -39.14 -3.17 -9.66
CA GLU A 11 -40.49 -3.63 -9.98
C GLU A 11 -41.31 -2.57 -10.73
N PHE A 12 -41.13 -1.28 -10.40
CA PHE A 12 -41.69 -0.19 -11.22
C PHE A 12 -41.10 -0.18 -12.63
N GLY A 13 -39.79 -0.40 -12.76
CA GLY A 13 -39.14 -0.56 -14.05
C GLY A 13 -39.72 -1.72 -14.86
N MET A 14 -40.03 -2.85 -14.20
CA MET A 14 -40.70 -3.99 -14.82
C MET A 14 -42.09 -3.66 -15.34
N TRP A 15 -42.87 -2.93 -14.54
CA TRP A 15 -44.22 -2.50 -14.89
C TRP A 15 -44.25 -1.59 -16.13
N ILE A 16 -43.18 -0.82 -16.36
CA ILE A 16 -42.99 -0.03 -17.58
C ILE A 16 -42.54 -0.92 -18.75
N SER A 17 -41.45 -1.68 -18.59
CA SER A 17 -40.92 -2.61 -19.61
C SER A 17 -39.87 -3.56 -19.04
N ALA A 18 -39.93 -4.83 -19.43
CA ALA A 18 -38.92 -5.82 -19.07
C ALA A 18 -37.51 -5.43 -19.55
N GLU A 19 -37.39 -4.82 -20.75
CA GLU A 19 -36.12 -4.33 -21.27
C GLU A 19 -35.56 -3.19 -20.40
N PHE A 20 -36.43 -2.26 -20.01
CA PHE A 20 -36.06 -1.15 -19.13
C PHE A 20 -35.58 -1.63 -17.75
N LYS A 21 -36.25 -2.64 -17.16
CA LYS A 21 -35.79 -3.29 -15.92
C LYS A 21 -34.36 -3.82 -16.06
N ILE A 22 -34.04 -4.49 -17.17
CA ILE A 22 -32.70 -5.04 -17.43
C ILE A 22 -31.65 -3.92 -17.51
N TYR A 23 -31.95 -2.83 -18.23
CA TYR A 23 -31.05 -1.67 -18.30
C TYR A 23 -30.84 -1.03 -16.93
N LEU A 24 -31.90 -0.87 -16.14
CA LEU A 24 -31.84 -0.31 -14.79
C LEU A 24 -31.00 -1.19 -13.84
N ILE A 25 -31.13 -2.52 -13.91
CA ILE A 25 -30.32 -3.44 -13.12
C ILE A 25 -28.84 -3.35 -13.53
N LYS A 26 -28.54 -3.36 -14.83
CA LYS A 26 -27.16 -3.25 -15.34
C LYS A 26 -26.51 -1.94 -14.89
N GLU A 27 -27.24 -0.84 -15.00
CA GLU A 27 -26.72 0.47 -14.62
C GLU A 27 -26.52 0.59 -13.11
N PHE A 28 -27.45 0.07 -12.31
CA PHE A 28 -27.28 0.01 -10.87
C PHE A 28 -26.06 -0.84 -10.46
N GLN A 29 -25.85 -2.00 -11.12
CA GLN A 29 -24.67 -2.83 -10.88
C GLN A 29 -23.38 -2.10 -11.26
N ARG A 30 -23.35 -1.42 -12.43
CA ARG A 30 -22.21 -0.60 -12.86
C ARG A 30 -21.86 0.47 -11.83
N LEU A 31 -22.85 1.21 -11.34
CA LEU A 31 -22.66 2.24 -10.32
C LEU A 31 -22.16 1.66 -8.99
N LYS A 32 -22.67 0.49 -8.59
CA LYS A 32 -22.20 -0.20 -7.38
C LYS A 32 -20.76 -0.68 -7.51
N ASP A 33 -20.39 -1.22 -8.66
CA ASP A 33 -19.01 -1.64 -8.93
C ASP A 33 -18.04 -0.45 -8.93
N GLU A 34 -18.46 0.70 -9.46
CA GLU A 34 -17.69 1.95 -9.40
C GLU A 34 -17.53 2.47 -7.97
N GLU A 35 -18.61 2.50 -7.19
CA GLU A 35 -18.59 2.89 -5.78
C GLU A 35 -17.67 1.98 -4.96
N HIS A 36 -17.73 0.67 -5.17
CA HIS A 36 -16.86 -0.30 -4.50
C HIS A 36 -15.38 -0.11 -4.87
N LYS A 37 -15.06 0.17 -6.14
CA LYS A 37 -13.69 0.46 -6.57
C LYS A 37 -13.16 1.74 -5.91
N GLN A 38 -13.96 2.79 -5.89
CA GLN A 38 -13.59 4.07 -5.31
C GLN A 38 -13.35 3.95 -3.80
N LEU A 39 -14.25 3.25 -3.09
CA LEU A 39 -14.08 2.93 -1.67
C LEU A 39 -12.80 2.12 -1.41
N GLY A 40 -12.52 1.11 -2.23
CA GLY A 40 -11.30 0.31 -2.14
C GLY A 40 -10.04 1.17 -2.31
N TRP A 41 -10.06 2.11 -3.25
CA TRP A 41 -8.96 3.05 -3.48
C TRP A 41 -8.77 4.00 -2.28
N ASP A 42 -9.85 4.56 -1.74
CA ASP A 42 -9.80 5.45 -0.57
C ASP A 42 -9.24 4.74 0.67
N ILE A 43 -9.65 3.49 0.91
CA ILE A 43 -9.14 2.67 2.00
C ILE A 43 -7.63 2.45 1.86
N ARG A 44 -7.16 2.05 0.67
CA ARG A 44 -5.72 1.83 0.40
C ARG A 44 -4.91 3.09 0.67
N ARG A 45 -5.38 4.23 0.18
CA ARG A 45 -4.72 5.53 0.37
C ARG A 45 -4.67 5.95 1.84
N ASN A 46 -5.77 5.78 2.57
CA ASN A 46 -5.82 6.11 4.00
C ASN A 46 -4.91 5.20 4.83
N LEU A 47 -4.91 3.90 4.55
CA LEU A 47 -3.99 2.95 5.19
C LEU A 47 -2.53 3.31 4.94
N ALA A 48 -2.15 3.61 3.69
CA ALA A 48 -0.79 4.04 3.37
C ALA A 48 -0.39 5.31 4.15
N LYS A 49 -1.29 6.28 4.26
CA LYS A 49 -1.04 7.52 5.02
C LYS A 49 -0.88 7.26 6.52
N ILE A 50 -1.69 6.36 7.08
CA ILE A 50 -1.60 5.97 8.50
C ILE A 50 -0.28 5.23 8.74
N ASN A 51 0.08 4.28 7.88
CA ASN A 51 1.33 3.51 7.98
C ASN A 51 2.56 4.43 7.92
N TYR A 52 2.58 5.38 6.98
CA TYR A 52 3.63 6.39 6.90
C TYR A 52 3.77 7.16 8.22
N ARG A 53 2.65 7.62 8.78
CA ARG A 53 2.65 8.39 10.04
C ARG A 53 3.13 7.55 11.22
N ILE A 54 2.65 6.31 11.36
CA ILE A 54 3.08 5.38 12.41
C ILE A 54 4.59 5.18 12.35
N HIS A 55 5.13 4.96 11.14
CA HIS A 55 6.56 4.77 10.96
C HIS A 55 7.36 6.04 11.30
N THR A 56 6.96 7.21 10.76
CA THR A 56 7.69 8.45 11.00
C THR A 56 7.62 8.88 12.46
N ASP A 57 6.50 8.65 13.13
CA ASP A 57 6.33 8.97 14.55
C ASP A 57 7.24 8.08 15.41
N ALA A 58 7.37 6.78 15.08
CA ALA A 58 8.29 5.87 15.76
C ALA A 58 9.77 6.28 15.59
N ILE A 59 10.17 6.67 14.37
CA ILE A 59 11.54 7.20 14.12
C ILE A 59 11.75 8.46 14.96
N LYS A 60 10.81 9.40 14.89
CA LYS A 60 10.93 10.70 15.59
C LYS A 60 11.02 10.55 17.10
N ALA A 61 10.23 9.64 17.68
CA ALA A 61 10.18 9.46 19.13
C ALA A 61 11.41 8.74 19.70
N ASN A 62 11.99 7.80 18.94
CA ASN A 62 13.01 6.88 19.49
C ASN A 62 14.42 7.09 18.90
N LEU A 63 14.53 7.61 17.68
CA LEU A 63 15.80 7.68 16.93
C LEU A 63 16.30 9.11 16.70
N ILE A 64 15.46 10.13 16.94
CA ILE A 64 15.83 11.54 16.74
C ILE A 64 16.05 12.24 18.08
N PRO A 65 17.32 12.47 18.49
CA PRO A 65 17.66 13.36 19.59
C PRO A 65 17.18 14.80 19.34
N PRO A 66 16.78 15.54 20.40
CA PRO A 66 16.29 16.91 20.27
C PRO A 66 17.35 17.93 19.84
N GLN A 67 18.64 17.57 19.84
CA GLN A 67 19.76 18.44 19.47
C GLN A 67 20.17 18.35 17.99
N LEU A 68 19.54 17.47 17.19
CA LEU A 68 19.94 17.28 15.79
C LEU A 68 19.50 18.45 14.90
N THR A 69 20.33 18.75 13.91
CA THR A 69 20.00 19.68 12.82
C THR A 69 18.99 19.05 11.84
N ALA A 70 18.31 19.89 11.05
CA ALA A 70 17.39 19.41 10.02
C ALA A 70 18.05 18.48 8.99
N GLN A 71 19.33 18.70 8.68
CA GLN A 71 20.08 17.84 7.76
C GLN A 71 20.32 16.45 8.35
N GLU A 72 20.73 16.38 9.61
CA GLU A 72 20.96 15.10 10.32
C GLU A 72 19.65 14.33 10.51
N ILE A 73 18.55 15.03 10.79
CA ILE A 73 17.21 14.44 10.85
C ILE A 73 16.85 13.75 9.52
N ASN A 74 17.08 14.44 8.39
CA ASN A 74 16.82 13.86 7.08
C ASN A 74 17.70 12.64 6.79
N LEU A 75 18.94 12.63 7.27
CA LEU A 75 19.82 11.46 7.15
C LEU A 75 19.29 10.26 7.94
N VAL A 76 18.74 10.48 9.15
CA VAL A 76 18.11 9.40 9.93
C VAL A 76 16.89 8.83 9.19
N TYR A 77 16.02 9.68 8.66
CA TYR A 77 14.87 9.21 7.86
C TYR A 77 15.30 8.45 6.60
N ALA A 78 16.30 8.94 5.88
CA ALA A 78 16.84 8.26 4.70
C ALA A 78 17.45 6.89 5.06
N SER A 79 18.21 6.83 6.16
CA SER A 79 18.81 5.59 6.68
C SER A 79 17.74 4.56 7.04
N GLU A 80 16.67 4.95 7.74
CA GLU A 80 15.57 4.04 8.07
C GLU A 80 14.76 3.61 6.84
N ALA A 81 14.60 4.48 5.84
CA ALA A 81 13.99 4.11 4.57
C ALA A 81 14.85 3.07 3.83
N ASP A 82 16.18 3.19 3.89
CA ASP A 82 17.11 2.24 3.30
C ASP A 82 17.09 0.87 4.01
N VAL A 83 16.80 0.79 5.32
CA VAL A 83 16.57 -0.50 6.00
C VAL A 83 15.45 -1.28 5.31
N LEU A 84 14.35 -0.61 4.96
CA LEU A 84 13.22 -1.24 4.27
C LEU A 84 13.58 -1.64 2.84
N ASN A 85 14.30 -0.78 2.13
CA ASN A 85 14.76 -1.06 0.76
C ASN A 85 15.71 -2.26 0.74
N MET A 86 16.66 -2.31 1.68
CA MET A 86 17.58 -3.43 1.85
C MET A 86 16.83 -4.72 2.22
N ALA A 87 15.83 -4.64 3.10
CA ALA A 87 15.05 -5.80 3.53
C ALA A 87 14.28 -6.46 2.37
N LEU A 88 13.73 -5.68 1.45
CA LEU A 88 12.92 -6.20 0.34
C LEU A 88 13.68 -6.36 -0.98
N PHE A 89 14.46 -5.36 -1.37
CA PHE A 89 15.13 -5.29 -2.68
C PHE A 89 16.62 -5.63 -2.62
N GLY A 90 17.21 -5.70 -1.43
CA GLY A 90 18.63 -6.01 -1.26
C GLY A 90 19.57 -4.87 -1.68
N MET A 91 19.06 -3.65 -1.85
CA MET A 91 19.85 -2.48 -2.24
C MET A 91 19.32 -1.19 -1.60
N THR A 92 20.19 -0.19 -1.45
CA THR A 92 19.82 1.15 -0.99
C THR A 92 19.25 1.99 -2.13
N ALA A 93 18.58 3.10 -1.79
CA ALA A 93 18.09 4.06 -2.77
C ALA A 93 19.22 4.68 -3.61
N GLN A 94 20.44 4.76 -3.07
CA GLN A 94 21.61 5.22 -3.81
C GLN A 94 22.09 4.15 -4.80
N GLN A 95 22.28 2.91 -4.36
CA GLN A 95 22.70 1.80 -5.23
C GLN A 95 21.71 1.57 -6.38
N TRP A 96 20.42 1.74 -6.13
CA TRP A 96 19.41 1.66 -7.19
C TRP A 96 19.57 2.78 -8.23
N ARG A 97 19.76 4.03 -7.79
CA ARG A 97 20.00 5.16 -8.71
C ARG A 97 21.26 4.98 -9.54
N ASP A 98 22.33 4.50 -8.91
CA ASP A 98 23.62 4.26 -9.57
C ASP A 98 23.52 3.15 -10.64
N SER A 99 22.68 2.14 -10.39
CA SER A 99 22.41 1.05 -11.36
C SER A 99 21.36 1.41 -12.43
N HIS A 100 20.58 2.47 -12.24
CA HIS A 100 19.51 2.91 -13.17
C HIS A 100 19.66 4.39 -13.56
N PRO A 101 20.77 4.81 -14.20
CA PRO A 101 21.08 6.22 -14.47
C PRO A 101 20.12 6.93 -15.44
N GLY A 102 19.30 6.18 -16.20
CA GLY A 102 18.31 6.72 -17.13
C GLY A 102 16.88 6.76 -16.57
N GLU A 103 16.64 6.16 -15.42
CA GLU A 103 15.31 6.04 -14.82
C GLU A 103 15.02 7.25 -13.92
N LYS A 104 13.78 7.74 -13.96
CA LYS A 104 13.35 8.88 -13.15
C LYS A 104 12.52 8.37 -11.97
N GLY A 105 12.92 8.72 -10.75
CA GLY A 105 12.15 8.43 -9.54
C GLY A 105 12.96 7.66 -8.51
N ASN A 106 12.27 6.83 -7.74
CA ASN A 106 12.80 6.00 -6.67
C ASN A 106 12.50 4.53 -6.94
N ILE A 107 13.28 3.59 -6.38
CA ILE A 107 13.06 2.14 -6.49
C ILE A 107 11.61 1.72 -6.21
N ARG A 108 10.93 2.41 -5.28
CA ARG A 108 9.53 2.12 -4.93
C ARG A 108 8.54 2.40 -6.06
N ASP A 109 8.84 3.34 -6.96
CA ASP A 109 7.99 3.68 -8.12
C ASP A 109 7.98 2.56 -9.18
N TYR A 110 8.99 1.69 -9.15
CA TYR A 110 9.17 0.56 -10.05
C TYR A 110 8.78 -0.77 -9.41
N ALA A 111 8.25 -0.75 -8.18
CA ALA A 111 7.83 -1.94 -7.46
C ALA A 111 6.45 -2.43 -7.93
N ASN A 112 6.27 -3.74 -8.01
CA ASN A 112 4.96 -4.32 -8.30
C ASN A 112 4.02 -4.28 -7.08
N MET A 113 2.74 -4.62 -7.31
CA MET A 113 1.72 -4.59 -6.24
C MET A 113 2.08 -5.46 -5.04
N ALA A 114 2.63 -6.66 -5.26
CA ALA A 114 3.04 -7.55 -4.18
C ALA A 114 4.17 -6.92 -3.33
N GLN A 115 5.15 -6.31 -3.98
CA GLN A 115 6.26 -5.61 -3.32
C GLN A 115 5.76 -4.39 -2.54
N LEU A 116 4.83 -3.60 -3.08
CA LEU A 116 4.24 -2.45 -2.39
C LEU A 116 3.45 -2.87 -1.14
N VAL A 117 2.68 -3.96 -1.22
CA VAL A 117 1.98 -4.54 -0.05
C VAL A 117 2.97 -5.00 1.00
N CYS A 118 4.05 -5.69 0.58
CA CYS A 118 5.11 -6.12 1.48
C CYS A 118 5.78 -4.92 2.17
N LEU A 119 6.18 -3.89 1.42
CA LEU A 119 6.75 -2.64 1.97
C LEU A 119 5.85 -2.03 3.04
N SER A 120 4.55 -1.88 2.74
CA SER A 120 3.60 -1.26 3.68
C SER A 120 3.51 -2.03 5.00
N ASN A 121 3.63 -3.35 4.94
CA ASN A 121 3.69 -4.18 6.15
C ASN A 121 5.05 -4.06 6.87
N LEU A 122 6.16 -4.03 6.13
CA LEU A 122 7.50 -3.84 6.71
C LEU A 122 7.64 -2.48 7.42
N GLU A 123 7.00 -1.42 6.92
CA GLU A 123 6.96 -0.10 7.57
C GLU A 123 6.33 -0.19 8.97
N ASN A 124 5.18 -0.86 9.08
CA ASN A 124 4.50 -1.06 10.37
C ASN A 124 5.34 -1.91 11.34
N LEU A 125 5.96 -2.99 10.85
CA LEU A 125 6.79 -3.85 11.67
C LEU A 125 8.07 -3.14 12.12
N ASN A 126 8.71 -2.35 11.25
CA ASN A 126 9.88 -1.57 11.62
C ASN A 126 9.52 -0.55 12.69
N ALA A 127 8.37 0.13 12.59
CA ALA A 127 7.88 1.03 13.62
C ALA A 127 7.72 0.34 14.98
N LEU A 128 7.15 -0.87 14.99
CA LEU A 128 7.03 -1.69 16.20
C LEU A 128 8.42 -2.04 16.77
N PHE A 129 9.33 -2.52 15.94
CA PHE A 129 10.68 -2.88 16.38
C PHE A 129 11.50 -1.69 16.87
N ILE A 130 11.27 -0.50 16.30
CA ILE A 130 11.88 0.75 16.79
C ILE A 130 11.36 1.06 18.20
N ASN A 131 10.05 0.94 18.44
CA ASN A 131 9.45 1.17 19.76
C ASN A 131 9.94 0.14 20.80
N ASP A 132 10.18 -1.09 20.37
CA ASP A 132 10.75 -2.16 21.21
C ASP A 132 12.26 -1.98 21.46
N GLY A 133 12.89 -0.96 20.89
CA GLY A 133 14.31 -0.64 21.10
C GLY A 133 15.28 -1.59 20.39
N LEU A 134 14.84 -2.37 19.41
CA LEU A 134 15.73 -3.25 18.64
C LEU A 134 16.73 -2.41 17.85
N ARG A 135 17.99 -2.85 17.75
CA ARG A 135 19.00 -2.18 16.94
C ARG A 135 18.72 -2.36 15.45
N GLN A 136 19.09 -1.36 14.65
CA GLN A 136 18.82 -1.33 13.20
C GLN A 136 19.25 -2.61 12.46
N ALA A 137 20.44 -3.15 12.77
CA ALA A 137 20.92 -4.39 12.15
C ALA A 137 20.05 -5.62 12.49
N ASP A 138 19.59 -5.71 13.74
CA ASP A 138 18.71 -6.81 14.19
C ASP A 138 17.32 -6.69 13.53
N ARG A 139 16.83 -5.45 13.36
CA ARG A 139 15.59 -5.17 12.62
C ARG A 139 15.71 -5.57 11.16
N LEU A 140 16.78 -5.18 10.47
CA LEU A 140 17.00 -5.51 9.06
C LEU A 140 16.93 -7.02 8.83
N GLY A 141 17.60 -7.83 9.66
CA GLY A 141 17.56 -9.29 9.55
C GLY A 141 16.15 -9.87 9.71
N LYS A 142 15.41 -9.41 10.72
CA LYS A 142 14.01 -9.84 10.93
C LYS A 142 13.09 -9.41 9.79
N LEU A 143 13.21 -8.15 9.35
CA LEU A 143 12.41 -7.60 8.27
C LEU A 143 12.65 -8.35 6.95
N ASN A 144 13.91 -8.68 6.63
CA ASN A 144 14.23 -9.46 5.43
C ASN A 144 13.64 -10.88 5.48
N GLN A 145 13.74 -11.57 6.63
CA GLN A 145 13.13 -12.89 6.79
C GLN A 145 11.61 -12.84 6.55
N ILE A 146 10.94 -11.84 7.10
CA ILE A 146 9.50 -11.63 6.92
C ILE A 146 9.18 -11.29 5.47
N ALA A 147 9.98 -10.42 4.84
CA ALA A 147 9.82 -10.04 3.44
C ALA A 147 9.90 -11.25 2.50
N ILE A 148 10.90 -12.13 2.70
CA ILE A 148 11.05 -13.36 1.92
C ILE A 148 9.82 -14.26 2.08
N GLN A 149 9.33 -14.43 3.31
CA GLN A 149 8.14 -15.24 3.58
C GLN A 149 6.89 -14.66 2.90
N GLN A 150 6.69 -13.34 2.98
CA GLN A 150 5.55 -12.65 2.36
C GLN A 150 5.59 -12.73 0.85
N MET A 151 6.76 -12.48 0.25
CA MET A 151 6.90 -12.53 -1.20
C MET A 151 6.64 -13.94 -1.75
N ARG A 152 7.05 -15.00 -1.05
CA ARG A 152 6.70 -16.39 -1.44
C ARG A 152 5.18 -16.58 -1.49
N LEU A 153 4.48 -16.20 -0.42
CA LEU A 153 3.03 -16.35 -0.34
C LEU A 153 2.28 -15.51 -1.39
N LEU A 154 2.74 -14.28 -1.64
CA LEU A 154 2.11 -13.37 -2.60
C LEU A 154 2.35 -13.80 -4.06
N VAL A 155 3.51 -14.36 -4.37
CA VAL A 155 3.83 -14.90 -5.70
C VAL A 155 3.06 -16.20 -5.97
N ASP A 156 2.81 -17.00 -4.94
CA ASP A 156 2.04 -18.24 -5.06
C ASP A 156 0.53 -17.98 -5.14
N ASP A 157 0.04 -16.84 -4.63
CA ASP A 157 -1.38 -16.49 -4.67
C ASP A 157 -1.85 -16.08 -6.07
N THR A 158 -2.59 -16.98 -6.72
CA THR A 158 -3.25 -16.77 -8.02
C THR A 158 -4.14 -15.52 -8.10
N ARG A 159 -4.68 -15.01 -6.98
CA ARG A 159 -5.50 -13.81 -6.96
C ARG A 159 -4.66 -12.55 -7.13
N VAL A 160 -3.46 -12.52 -6.56
CA VAL A 160 -2.50 -11.41 -6.74
C VAL A 160 -2.10 -11.30 -8.21
N LYS A 161 -1.84 -12.45 -8.87
CA LYS A 161 -1.58 -12.49 -10.33
C LYS A 161 -2.72 -11.91 -11.17
N ARG A 162 -3.98 -12.13 -10.76
CA ARG A 162 -5.16 -11.56 -11.44
C ARG A 162 -5.29 -10.05 -11.23
N LEU A 163 -4.90 -9.54 -10.07
CA LEU A 163 -4.88 -8.10 -9.80
C LEU A 163 -3.81 -7.39 -10.65
N GLU A 164 -2.64 -8.00 -10.83
CA GLU A 164 -1.59 -7.47 -11.71
C GLU A 164 -2.00 -7.48 -13.20
N ALA A 165 -2.83 -8.42 -13.62
CA ALA A 165 -3.34 -8.52 -15.00
C ALA A 165 -4.50 -7.55 -15.30
N GLY A 166 -5.20 -7.07 -14.27
CA GLY A 166 -6.36 -6.18 -14.42
C GLY A 166 -6.02 -4.68 -14.46
N ASP A 167 -4.78 -4.30 -14.13
CA ASP A 167 -4.27 -2.92 -14.17
C ASP A 167 -3.51 -2.59 -15.48
N LYS A 168 -3.57 -3.44 -16.51
CA LYS A 168 -3.03 -3.18 -17.85
C LYS A 168 -4.12 -2.79 -18.86
#